data_AF-A0A4U0Q6U4-F1
#
_entry.id   AF-A0A4U0Q6U4-F1
#
_cell.length_a   1.000
_cell.length_b   1.000
_cell.length_c   1.000
_cell.angle_alpha   90.00
_cell.angle_beta   90.00
_cell.angle_gamma   90.00
#
_symmetry.space_group_name_H-M   'P 1'
#
loop_
_entity.id
_entity.type
_entity.pdbx_description
1 polymer ?
#
loop_
_entity_poly.entity_id
_entity_poly.type
_entity_poly.pdbx_seq_one_letter_code
_entity_poly.pdbx_strand_id
1 'polypeptide(L)'
;MLDLIRDMLTSPGSPADTYGWGAALLAHAFIGVILTALIRWIAGAWRGATITTGGYLLLWEGAQVAFFGGGIPDGLVDAAAVACGAVVAAGAWRNRGGAAAAALALLAVIGIAGVRNRR
;
A
#
# COMPACT_ATOMS: atom_id res chain seq x y z
N MET A 1 -20.89 -0.67 5.86
CA MET A 1 -19.50 -1.15 5.67
C MET A 1 -19.33 -1.87 4.35
N LEU A 2 -20.18 -2.85 4.02
CA LEU A 2 -20.12 -3.52 2.70
C LEU A 2 -20.34 -2.54 1.55
N ASP A 3 -21.25 -1.58 1.69
CA ASP A 3 -21.49 -0.55 0.66
C ASP A 3 -20.26 0.34 0.45
N LEU A 4 -19.58 0.73 1.52
CA LEU A 4 -18.33 1.49 1.43
C LEU A 4 -17.23 0.72 0.70
N ILE A 5 -17.05 -0.57 1.02
CA ILE A 5 -16.05 -1.41 0.34
C ILE A 5 -16.40 -1.56 -1.14
N ARG A 6 -17.69 -1.76 -1.45
CA ARG A 6 -18.17 -1.81 -2.82
C ARG A 6 -17.89 -0.51 -3.56
N ASP A 7 -18.22 0.63 -2.97
CA ASP A 7 -18.00 1.95 -3.55
C ASP A 7 -16.52 2.22 -3.83
N MET A 8 -15.64 1.81 -2.91
CA MET A 8 -14.18 1.89 -3.08
C MET A 8 -13.66 0.98 -4.20
N LEU A 9 -14.27 -0.20 -4.39
CA LEU A 9 -13.91 -1.11 -5.48
C LEU A 9 -14.42 -0.63 -6.83
N THR A 10 -15.61 -0.02 -6.88
CA THR A 10 -16.26 0.42 -8.12
C THR A 10 -15.88 1.83 -8.55
N SER A 11 -15.21 2.59 -7.68
CA SER A 11 -14.71 3.94 -7.96
C SER A 11 -13.19 4.02 -7.84
N PRO A 12 -12.42 3.18 -8.56
CA PRO A 12 -10.97 3.24 -8.52
C PRO A 12 -10.52 4.57 -9.15
N GLY A 13 -9.87 5.41 -8.35
CA GLY A 13 -9.46 6.74 -8.81
C GLY A 13 -8.23 7.24 -8.07
N SER A 14 -7.29 7.80 -8.83
CA SER A 14 -6.15 8.55 -8.32
C SER A 14 -6.63 9.96 -7.98
N PRO A 15 -6.53 10.44 -6.72
CA PRO A 15 -6.88 11.81 -6.42
C PRO A 15 -6.07 12.78 -7.29
N ALA A 16 -6.77 13.72 -7.92
CA ALA A 16 -6.15 14.67 -8.83
C ALA A 16 -5.32 15.73 -8.09
N ASP A 17 -5.71 16.06 -6.85
CA ASP A 17 -5.03 17.03 -6.03
C ASP A 17 -3.86 16.40 -5.26
N THR A 18 -2.87 17.24 -4.95
CA THR A 18 -1.64 16.82 -4.27
C THR A 18 -1.91 16.24 -2.88
N TYR A 19 -2.87 16.82 -2.13
CA TYR A 19 -3.15 16.42 -0.76
C TYR A 19 -3.85 15.06 -0.73
N GLY A 20 -4.91 14.89 -1.52
CA GLY A 20 -5.64 13.64 -1.65
C GLY A 20 -4.72 12.50 -2.09
N TRP A 21 -3.81 12.76 -3.03
CA TRP A 21 -2.88 11.74 -3.51
C TRP A 21 -1.89 11.33 -2.42
N GLY A 22 -1.32 12.29 -1.68
CA GLY A 22 -0.44 11.99 -0.55
C GLY A 22 -1.15 11.25 0.59
N ALA A 23 -2.42 11.60 0.86
CA ALA A 23 -3.25 10.92 1.84
C ALA A 23 -3.52 9.46 1.45
N ALA A 24 -3.85 9.21 0.17
CA ALA A 24 -4.05 7.86 -0.36
C ALA A 24 -2.77 7.02 -0.25
N LEU A 25 -1.62 7.56 -0.66
CA LEU A 25 -0.33 6.89 -0.54
C LEU A 25 -0.03 6.46 0.90
N LEU A 26 -0.25 7.37 1.86
CA LEU A 26 -0.02 7.08 3.28
C LEU A 26 -1.03 6.06 3.81
N ALA A 27 -2.30 6.16 3.41
CA ALA A 27 -3.33 5.18 3.78
C ALA A 27 -2.95 3.77 3.33
N HIS A 28 -2.49 3.60 2.09
CA HIS A 28 -2.00 2.32 1.58
C HIS A 28 -0.78 1.80 2.35
N ALA A 29 0.17 2.67 2.70
CA ALA A 29 1.27 2.28 3.57
C ALA A 29 0.77 1.79 4.95
N PHE A 30 -0.20 2.46 5.56
CA PHE A 30 -0.77 2.01 6.84
C PHE A 30 -1.55 0.70 6.72
N ILE A 31 -2.25 0.45 5.61
CA ILE A 31 -2.86 -0.86 5.32
C ILE A 31 -1.78 -1.95 5.37
N GLY A 32 -0.64 -1.72 4.71
CA GLY A 32 0.50 -2.63 4.75
C GLY A 32 1.03 -2.90 6.16
N VAL A 33 1.15 -1.86 6.98
CA VAL A 33 1.58 -1.98 8.38
C VAL A 33 0.61 -2.82 9.18
N ILE A 34 -0.69 -2.48 9.13
CA ILE A 34 -1.74 -3.12 9.93
C ILE A 34 -1.89 -4.59 9.53
N LEU A 35 -2.04 -4.88 8.23
CA LEU A 35 -2.19 -6.24 7.74
C LEU A 35 -0.96 -7.09 8.08
N THR A 36 0.25 -6.56 7.94
CA THR A 36 1.47 -7.29 8.31
C THR A 36 1.51 -7.58 9.81
N ALA A 37 1.12 -6.61 10.64
CA ALA A 37 1.05 -6.77 12.10
C ALA A 37 0.04 -7.85 12.54
N LEU A 38 -1.06 -7.99 11.80
CA LEU A 38 -2.05 -9.05 12.01
C LEU A 38 -1.53 -10.42 11.55
N ILE A 39 -1.04 -10.52 10.31
CA ILE A 39 -0.63 -11.79 9.71
C ILE A 39 0.63 -12.36 10.37
N ARG A 40 1.56 -11.49 10.82
CA ARG A 40 2.81 -11.96 11.47
C ARG A 40 2.55 -12.83 12.69
N TRP A 41 1.39 -12.70 13.35
CA TRP A 41 1.03 -13.51 14.51
C TRP A 41 0.96 -15.00 14.16
N ILE A 42 0.66 -15.31 12.89
CA ILE A 42 0.49 -16.67 12.38
C ILE A 42 1.72 -17.11 11.59
N ALA A 43 2.24 -16.27 10.71
CA ALA A 43 3.26 -16.66 9.71
C ALA A 43 4.68 -16.15 10.00
N GLY A 44 4.85 -15.27 10.99
CA GLY A 44 6.09 -14.54 11.24
C GLY A 44 6.22 -13.25 10.41
N ALA A 45 7.14 -12.37 10.81
CA ALA A 45 7.21 -10.99 10.32
C ALA A 45 7.39 -10.86 8.80
N TRP A 46 8.44 -11.45 8.23
CA TRP A 46 8.76 -11.31 6.81
C TRP A 46 7.77 -12.04 5.91
N ARG A 47 7.31 -13.23 6.31
CA ARG A 47 6.26 -13.95 5.60
C ARG A 47 4.94 -13.17 5.64
N GLY A 48 4.62 -12.56 6.78
CA GLY A 48 3.48 -11.65 6.91
C GLY A 48 3.56 -10.52 5.91
N ALA A 49 4.71 -9.86 5.79
CA ALA A 49 4.91 -8.79 4.81
C ALA A 49 4.73 -9.25 3.36
N THR A 50 5.25 -10.43 3.00
CA THR A 50 5.06 -11.03 1.66
C THR A 50 3.59 -11.34 1.39
N ILE A 51 2.89 -11.95 2.36
CA ILE A 51 1.46 -12.28 2.23
C ILE A 51 0.61 -11.01 2.11
N THR A 52 0.88 -10.00 2.93
CA THR A 52 0.19 -8.71 2.86
C THR A 52 0.38 -8.07 1.50
N THR A 53 1.62 -7.98 1.02
CA THR A 53 1.93 -7.32 -0.25
C THR A 53 1.32 -8.08 -1.43
N GLY A 54 1.57 -9.39 -1.52
CA GLY A 54 1.06 -10.21 -2.61
C GLY A 54 -0.46 -10.36 -2.58
N GLY A 55 -1.04 -10.52 -1.38
CA GLY A 55 -2.48 -10.58 -1.19
C GLY A 55 -3.18 -9.29 -1.58
N TYR A 56 -2.64 -8.13 -1.19
CA TYR A 56 -3.20 -6.84 -1.59
C TYR A 56 -3.14 -6.64 -3.11
N LEU A 57 -1.97 -6.86 -3.71
CA LEU A 57 -1.79 -6.71 -5.16
C LEU A 57 -2.73 -7.65 -5.96
N LEU A 58 -2.85 -8.91 -5.56
CA LEU A 58 -3.62 -9.90 -6.32
C LEU A 58 -5.12 -9.80 -6.07
N LEU A 59 -5.53 -9.59 -4.83
CA LEU A 59 -6.94 -9.63 -4.45
C LEU A 59 -7.61 -8.26 -4.56
N TRP A 60 -6.91 -7.18 -4.21
CA TRP A 60 -7.49 -5.83 -4.23
C TRP A 60 -7.24 -5.16 -5.58
N GLU A 61 -5.98 -4.87 -5.91
CA GLU A 61 -5.64 -4.21 -7.18
C GLU A 61 -6.00 -5.07 -8.39
N GLY A 62 -5.72 -6.37 -8.31
CA GLY A 62 -6.12 -7.33 -9.33
C GLY A 62 -7.64 -7.34 -9.57
N ALA A 63 -8.45 -7.20 -8.52
CA ALA A 63 -9.90 -7.12 -8.67
C ALA A 63 -10.34 -5.78 -9.29
N GLN A 64 -9.74 -4.65 -8.89
CA GLN A 64 -10.04 -3.35 -9.48
C GLN A 64 -9.73 -3.31 -10.98
N VAL A 65 -8.56 -3.82 -11.39
CA VAL A 65 -8.16 -3.89 -12.80
C VAL A 65 -9.05 -4.85 -13.58
N ALA A 66 -9.32 -6.05 -13.06
CA ALA A 66 -10.04 -7.09 -13.80
C ALA A 66 -11.54 -6.82 -13.94
N PHE A 67 -12.18 -6.19 -12.93
CA PHE A 67 -13.64 -6.10 -12.85
C PHE A 67 -14.19 -4.68 -12.83
N PHE A 68 -13.37 -3.67 -12.52
CA PHE A 68 -13.85 -2.31 -12.26
C PHE A 68 -13.10 -1.22 -13.05
N GLY A 69 -12.24 -1.61 -13.99
CA GLY A 69 -11.54 -0.67 -14.88
C GLY A 69 -10.44 0.15 -14.22
N GLY A 70 -9.88 -0.33 -13.10
CA GLY A 70 -8.76 0.31 -12.41
C GLY A 70 -7.52 0.45 -13.28
N GLY A 71 -6.79 1.55 -13.11
CA GLY A 71 -5.53 1.81 -13.83
C GLY A 71 -4.37 1.00 -13.26
N ILE A 72 -3.68 0.23 -14.11
CA ILE A 72 -2.47 -0.53 -13.72
C ILE A 72 -1.41 0.37 -13.05
N PRO A 73 -1.09 1.58 -13.57
CA PRO A 73 -0.08 2.42 -12.94
C PRO A 73 -0.44 2.87 -11.53
N ASP A 74 -1.71 3.22 -11.29
CA ASP A 74 -2.19 3.63 -9.97
C ASP A 74 -2.14 2.46 -8.99
N GLY A 75 -2.61 1.29 -9.41
CA GLY A 75 -2.58 0.09 -8.56
C GLY A 75 -1.16 -0.39 -8.22
N LEU A 76 -0.18 -0.16 -9.09
CA LEU A 76 1.23 -0.42 -8.78
C LEU A 76 1.78 0.54 -7.71
N VAL A 77 1.37 1.80 -7.72
CA VAL A 77 1.76 2.79 -6.69
C VAL A 77 1.16 2.40 -5.35
N ASP A 78 -0.11 2.02 -5.32
CA ASP A 78 -0.80 1.61 -4.10
C ASP A 78 -0.21 0.31 -3.53
N ALA A 79 0.05 -0.69 -4.39
CA ALA A 79 0.74 -1.91 -3.99
C ALA A 79 2.17 -1.65 -3.49
N ALA A 80 2.92 -0.71 -4.10
CA ALA A 80 4.24 -0.32 -3.63
C ALA A 80 4.18 0.37 -2.26
N ALA A 81 3.17 1.19 -2.01
CA ALA A 81 2.95 1.82 -0.71
C ALA A 81 2.63 0.77 0.37
N VAL A 82 1.72 -0.17 0.07
CA VAL A 82 1.43 -1.33 0.94
C VAL A 82 2.70 -2.14 1.23
N ALA A 83 3.52 -2.41 0.22
CA ALA A 83 4.79 -3.12 0.39
C ALA A 83 5.75 -2.38 1.33
N CYS A 84 5.88 -1.05 1.18
CA CYS A 84 6.69 -0.22 2.06
C CYS A 84 6.21 -0.32 3.51
N GLY A 85 4.90 -0.17 3.74
CA GLY A 85 4.30 -0.32 5.06
C GLY A 85 4.52 -1.71 5.67
N ALA A 86 4.39 -2.75 4.86
CA ALA A 86 4.62 -4.13 5.26
C ALA A 86 6.09 -4.37 5.69
N VAL A 87 7.05 -3.84 4.93
CA VAL A 87 8.48 -3.90 5.26
C VAL A 87 8.80 -3.10 6.53
N VAL A 88 8.18 -1.93 6.72
CA VAL A 88 8.33 -1.14 7.96
C VAL A 88 7.87 -1.96 9.16
N ALA A 89 6.68 -2.56 9.10
CA ALA A 89 6.15 -3.38 10.19
C ALA A 89 7.03 -4.61 10.48
N ALA A 90 7.44 -5.34 9.45
CA ALA A 90 8.30 -6.51 9.61
C ALA A 90 9.70 -6.14 10.13
N GLY A 91 10.26 -5.04 9.63
CA GLY A 91 11.56 -4.50 10.03
C GLY A 91 11.54 -4.06 11.50
N ALA A 92 10.52 -3.31 11.92
CA ALA A 92 10.32 -2.92 13.31
C ALA A 92 10.22 -4.16 14.22
N TRP A 93 9.43 -5.16 13.83
CA TRP A 93 9.25 -6.38 14.63
C TRP A 93 10.54 -7.20 14.83
N ARG A 94 11.45 -7.16 13.85
CA ARG A 94 12.71 -7.92 13.87
C ARG A 94 13.93 -7.07 14.25
N ASN A 95 13.72 -5.86 14.76
CA ASN A 95 14.77 -4.88 15.07
C ASN A 95 15.73 -4.63 13.89
N ARG A 96 15.19 -4.61 12.67
CA ARG A 96 15.92 -4.34 11.41
C ARG A 96 15.65 -2.90 10.97
N GLY A 97 16.12 -1.94 11.76
CA GLY A 97 15.92 -0.51 11.53
C GLY A 97 16.33 -0.05 10.12
N GLY A 98 17.39 -0.62 9.54
CA GLY A 98 17.80 -0.31 8.17
C GLY A 98 16.76 -0.66 7.11
N ALA A 99 16.03 -1.77 7.26
CA ALA A 99 14.97 -2.15 6.32
C ALA A 99 13.77 -1.20 6.42
N ALA A 100 13.38 -0.83 7.66
CA ALA A 100 12.31 0.14 7.87
C ALA A 100 12.68 1.53 7.32
N ALA A 101 13.92 1.98 7.55
CA ALA A 101 14.43 3.24 7.02
C ALA A 101 14.44 3.25 5.48
N ALA A 102 14.90 2.17 4.84
CA ALA A 102 14.90 2.04 3.39
C ALA A 102 13.48 2.09 2.80
N ALA A 103 12.51 1.42 3.43
CA ALA A 103 11.12 1.46 3.01
C ALA A 103 10.48 2.84 3.17
N LEU A 104 10.75 3.54 4.28
CA LEU A 104 10.30 4.92 4.48
C LEU A 104 10.93 5.88 3.45
N ALA A 105 12.22 5.71 3.16
CA ALA A 105 12.91 6.51 2.15
C ALA A 105 12.30 6.30 0.76
N LEU A 106 12.01 5.05 0.37
CA LEU A 106 11.34 4.75 -0.89
C LEU A 106 9.93 5.37 -0.93
N LEU A 107 9.15 5.24 0.14
CA LEU A 107 7.82 5.85 0.24
C LEU A 107 7.88 7.37 0.09
N ALA A 108 8.89 8.02 0.69
CA ALA A 108 9.12 9.45 0.55
C ALA A 108 9.47 9.84 -0.90
N VAL A 109 10.30 9.05 -1.59
CA VAL A 109 10.64 9.27 -3.00
C VAL A 109 9.39 9.18 -3.89
N ILE A 110 8.57 8.15 -3.70
CA ILE A 110 7.28 8.00 -4.40
C ILE A 110 6.41 9.23 -4.12
N GLY A 111 6.30 9.61 -2.84
CA GLY A 111 5.58 10.79 -2.38
C GLY A 111 5.97 12.07 -3.12
N ILE A 112 7.28 12.36 -3.15
CA ILE A 112 7.82 13.55 -3.81
C ILE A 112 7.56 13.51 -5.32
N ALA A 113 7.72 12.36 -5.97
CA ALA A 113 7.48 12.20 -7.40
C ALA A 113 6.00 12.45 -7.75
N GLY A 114 5.07 11.87 -6.98
CA GLY A 114 3.64 12.05 -7.22
C GLY A 114 3.14 13.47 -6.97
N VAL A 115 3.71 14.17 -5.98
CA VAL A 115 3.46 15.60 -5.74
C VAL A 115 3.97 16.45 -6.90
N ARG A 116 5.18 16.18 -7.41
CA ARG A 116 5.78 16.96 -8.51
C ARG A 116 4.98 16.82 -9.81
N ASN A 117 4.44 15.64 -10.10
CA ASN A 117 3.64 15.41 -11.30
C ASN A 117 2.26 16.08 -11.26
N ARG A 118 1.83 16.61 -10.11
CA ARG A 118 0.51 17.23 -9.88
C ARG A 118 0.59 18.73 -9.58
N ARG A 119 1.77 19.33 -9.75
CA ARG A 119 1.99 20.79 -9.72
C ARG A 119 2.12 21.31 -11.13
#